data_AF-A0A7G2JZZ3-F1
#
_entry.id   AF-A0A7G2JZZ3-F1
#
_cell.length_a   1.000
_cell.length_b   1.000
_cell.length_c   1.000
_cell.angle_alpha   90.00
_cell.angle_beta   90.00
_cell.angle_gamma   90.00
#
_symmetry.space_group_name_H-M   'P 1'
#
loop_
_entity.id
_entity.type
_entity.pdbx_description
1 polymer ?
#
loop_
_entity_poly.entity_id
_entity_poly.type
_entity_poly.pdbx_seq_one_letter_code
_entity_poly.pdbx_strand_id
1 'polypeptide(L)'
;FAESARFQLFYPEAAVFALPYVISNYNVAQKALFDTEFGKDLIKKMDKDLGVTLLSQAYNGTRQTTSNRAINSIADMKGLKLRVPNAATNLAYAKYVGASPTPMAFSEVYLALQTNAVDGQENPLAAVQAQKLVSIRKIYR
;
A
#
# COMPACT_ATOMS: atom_id res chain seq x y z
N PHE A 1 14.61 -0.65 2.88
CA PHE A 1 13.59 0.40 2.66
C PHE A 1 12.31 -0.06 3.33
N ALA A 2 11.76 0.70 4.27
CA ALA A 2 10.53 0.36 4.98
C ALA A 2 9.62 1.59 5.01
N GLU A 3 8.33 1.39 4.74
CA GLU A 3 7.32 2.45 4.85
C GLU A 3 6.96 2.66 6.33
N SER A 4 6.66 3.89 6.76
CA SER A 4 6.25 4.17 8.16
C SER A 4 5.08 3.29 8.62
N ALA A 5 4.14 3.00 7.72
CA ALA A 5 3.03 2.12 7.99
C ALA A 5 3.43 0.65 8.24
N ARG A 6 4.63 0.22 7.84
CA ARG A 6 5.10 -1.16 8.06
C ARG A 6 5.38 -1.44 9.53
N PHE A 7 5.66 -0.41 10.32
CA PHE A 7 5.81 -0.54 11.77
C PHE A 7 4.50 -0.92 12.48
N GLN A 8 3.35 -0.95 11.78
CA GLN A 8 2.10 -1.51 12.31
C GLN A 8 2.22 -2.97 12.78
N LEU A 9 3.23 -3.70 12.30
CA LEU A 9 3.54 -5.06 12.76
C LEU A 9 4.03 -5.13 14.21
N PHE A 10 4.59 -4.03 14.72
CA PHE A 10 5.13 -3.92 16.08
C PHE A 10 4.29 -2.97 16.95
N TYR A 11 3.80 -1.88 16.34
CA TYR A 11 3.03 -0.83 16.99
C TYR A 11 1.72 -0.63 16.21
N PRO A 12 0.61 -1.29 16.61
CA PRO A 12 -0.64 -1.27 15.85
C PRO A 12 -1.12 0.13 15.45
N GLU A 13 -0.86 1.14 16.28
CA GLU A 13 -1.18 2.55 16.02
C GLU A 13 -0.47 3.15 14.79
N ALA A 14 0.69 2.60 14.39
CA ALA A 14 1.40 3.01 13.17
C ALA A 14 0.64 2.65 11.88
N ALA A 15 -0.46 1.88 11.96
CA ALA A 15 -1.38 1.70 10.85
C ALA A 15 -1.95 3.04 10.33
N VAL A 16 -1.98 4.10 11.15
CA VAL A 16 -2.48 5.44 10.76
C VAL A 16 -1.80 5.98 9.49
N PHE A 17 -0.54 5.63 9.25
CA PHE A 17 0.20 6.07 8.06
C PHE A 17 -0.29 5.44 6.75
N ALA A 18 -1.09 4.37 6.80
CA ALA A 18 -1.66 3.71 5.62
C ALA A 18 -3.17 3.49 5.71
N LEU A 19 -3.86 4.09 6.69
CA LEU A 19 -5.32 4.13 6.66
C LEU A 19 -5.75 4.85 5.38
N PRO A 20 -6.59 4.21 4.54
CA PRO A 20 -6.98 4.80 3.25
C PRO A 20 -7.55 6.21 3.43
N TYR A 21 -7.01 7.15 2.66
CA TYR A 21 -7.40 8.57 2.63
C TYR A 21 -7.08 9.43 3.86
N VAL A 22 -6.46 8.87 4.92
CA VAL A 22 -6.05 9.66 6.11
C VAL A 22 -4.86 10.58 5.81
N ILE A 23 -3.80 10.05 5.20
CA ILE A 23 -2.64 10.84 4.79
C ILE A 23 -2.91 11.43 3.41
N SER A 24 -3.26 12.72 3.34
CA SER A 24 -3.75 13.35 2.12
C SER A 24 -2.67 13.58 1.04
N ASN A 25 -1.41 13.74 1.45
CA ASN A 25 -0.26 13.92 0.56
C ASN A 25 1.07 13.71 1.30
N TYR A 26 2.19 13.78 0.56
CA TYR A 26 3.52 13.56 1.12
C TYR A 26 3.93 14.61 2.18
N ASN A 27 3.45 15.85 2.09
CA ASN A 27 3.72 16.86 3.12
C ASN A 27 3.08 16.47 4.45
N VAL A 28 1.84 15.95 4.43
CA VAL A 28 1.20 15.41 5.63
C VAL A 28 1.97 14.19 6.16
N ALA A 29 2.46 13.31 5.29
CA ALA A 29 3.26 12.15 5.71
C ALA A 29 4.57 12.54 6.42
N GLN A 30 5.27 13.56 5.91
CA GLN A 30 6.50 14.08 6.51
C GLN A 30 6.22 14.71 7.88
N LYS A 31 5.24 15.61 7.96
CA LYS A 31 4.85 16.25 9.23
C LYS A 31 4.37 15.23 10.26
N ALA A 32 3.58 14.24 9.83
CA ALA A 32 3.10 13.18 10.69
C ALA A 32 4.26 12.40 11.34
N LEU A 33 5.31 12.11 10.58
CA LEU A 33 6.46 11.36 11.08
C LEU A 33 7.43 12.19 11.93
N PHE A 34 7.73 13.42 11.53
CA PHE A 34 8.79 14.21 12.17
C PHE A 34 8.30 15.29 13.14
N ASP A 35 7.09 15.82 12.94
CA ASP A 35 6.63 17.01 13.65
C ASP A 35 5.62 16.70 14.76
N THR A 36 5.04 15.49 14.79
CA THR A 36 4.08 15.07 15.84
C THR A 36 4.76 14.31 16.97
N GLU A 37 4.19 14.39 18.17
CA GLU A 37 4.69 13.60 19.32
C GLU A 37 4.60 12.10 19.06
N PHE A 38 3.53 11.65 18.39
CA PHE A 38 3.39 10.26 17.95
C PHE A 38 4.52 9.83 17.00
N GLY A 39 4.83 10.62 15.97
CA GLY A 39 5.87 10.29 15.00
C GLY A 39 7.27 10.27 15.63
N LYS A 40 7.58 11.24 16.49
CA LYS A 40 8.85 11.29 17.24
C LYS A 40 8.99 10.11 18.20
N ASP A 41 7.91 9.73 18.89
CA ASP A 41 7.90 8.55 19.76
C ASP A 41 8.11 7.26 18.95
N LEU A 42 7.46 7.14 17.78
CA LEU A 42 7.66 6.02 16.89
C LEU A 42 9.12 5.89 16.45
N ILE A 43 9.79 6.99 16.09
CA ILE A 43 11.22 6.99 15.72
C ILE A 43 12.09 6.52 16.90
N LYS A 44 11.79 6.97 18.13
CA LYS A 44 12.51 6.53 19.34
C LYS A 44 12.31 5.04 19.61
N LYS A 45 11.09 4.54 19.44
CA LYS A 45 10.76 3.11 19.57
C LYS A 45 11.48 2.26 18.51
N MET A 46 11.61 2.75 17.28
CA MET A 46 12.38 2.06 16.24
C MET A 46 13.84 1.86 16.66
N ASP A 47 14.47 2.89 17.24
CA ASP A 47 15.86 2.80 17.69
C ASP A 47 15.99 1.89 18.92
N LYS A 48 15.17 2.13 19.95
CA LYS A 48 15.25 1.43 21.24
C LYS A 48 14.85 -0.04 21.17
N ASP A 49 13.73 -0.35 20.52
CA ASP A 49 13.11 -1.67 20.62
C ASP A 49 13.48 -2.56 19.40
N LEU A 50 13.81 -1.95 18.26
CA LEU A 50 14.11 -2.66 17.01
C LEU A 50 15.57 -2.52 16.56
N GLY A 51 16.37 -1.66 17.20
CA GLY A 51 17.76 -1.40 16.80
C GLY A 51 17.89 -0.73 15.43
N VAL A 52 16.88 0.04 15.02
CA VAL A 52 16.82 0.69 13.70
C VAL A 52 16.86 2.22 13.85
N THR A 53 17.96 2.82 13.43
CA THR A 53 18.08 4.28 13.33
C THR A 53 17.52 4.78 11.99
N LEU A 54 16.51 5.67 12.04
CA LEU A 54 15.97 6.33 10.84
C LEU A 54 16.93 7.43 10.35
N LEU A 55 17.50 7.25 9.15
CA LEU A 55 18.40 8.25 8.55
C LEU A 55 17.64 9.35 7.79
N SER A 56 16.62 8.97 7.03
CA SER A 56 15.82 9.89 6.20
C SER A 56 14.50 9.25 5.77
N GLN A 57 13.56 10.09 5.32
CA GLN A 57 12.32 9.67 4.69
C GLN A 57 12.29 10.15 3.23
N ALA A 58 11.77 9.32 2.34
CA ALA A 58 11.54 9.67 0.94
C ALA A 58 10.10 9.34 0.53
N TYR A 59 9.63 10.00 -0.52
CA TYR A 59 8.34 9.69 -1.13
C TYR A 59 8.45 8.48 -2.05
N ASN A 60 7.66 7.43 -1.80
CA ASN A 60 7.64 6.21 -2.62
C ASN A 60 6.45 6.13 -3.59
N GLY A 61 5.72 7.25 -3.77
CA GLY A 61 4.54 7.32 -4.63
C GLY A 61 3.24 6.94 -3.93
N THR A 62 2.14 7.57 -4.36
CA THR A 62 0.77 7.22 -3.95
C THR A 62 0.31 5.96 -4.68
N ARG A 63 -0.27 5.03 -3.92
CA ARG A 63 -0.75 3.74 -4.43
C ARG A 63 -1.95 3.95 -5.36
N GLN A 64 -1.94 3.26 -6.49
CA GLN A 64 -3.01 3.23 -7.50
C GLN A 64 -3.47 1.79 -7.70
N THR A 65 -4.69 1.59 -8.17
CA THR A 65 -5.22 0.25 -8.48
C THR A 65 -5.11 -0.03 -9.97
N THR A 66 -4.53 -1.16 -10.35
CA THR A 66 -4.56 -1.69 -11.72
C THR A 66 -5.38 -2.97 -11.76
N SER A 67 -6.01 -3.24 -12.90
CA SER A 67 -6.91 -4.38 -13.07
C SER A 67 -6.98 -4.84 -14.53
N ASN A 68 -7.39 -6.09 -14.76
CA ASN A 68 -7.62 -6.67 -16.09
C ASN A 68 -8.91 -6.18 -16.78
N ARG A 69 -9.72 -5.39 -16.07
CA ARG A 69 -10.94 -4.72 -16.55
C ARG A 69 -11.01 -3.29 -16.04
N ALA A 70 -11.83 -2.44 -16.65
CA ALA A 70 -12.01 -1.05 -16.22
C ALA A 70 -12.59 -0.95 -14.80
N ILE A 71 -12.17 0.08 -14.07
CA ILE A 71 -12.77 0.51 -12.80
C ILE A 71 -13.18 1.97 -13.01
N ASN A 72 -14.45 2.20 -13.37
CA ASN A 72 -14.99 3.54 -13.61
C ASN A 72 -15.71 4.10 -12.37
N SER A 73 -16.12 3.22 -11.46
CA SER A 73 -16.77 3.57 -10.20
C SER A 73 -16.45 2.55 -9.12
N ILE A 74 -16.80 2.85 -7.86
CA ILE A 74 -16.65 1.90 -6.76
C ILE A 74 -17.45 0.61 -6.96
N ALA A 75 -18.54 0.64 -7.74
CA ALA A 75 -19.31 -0.56 -8.06
C ALA A 75 -18.48 -1.60 -8.83
N ASP A 76 -17.52 -1.16 -9.63
CA ASP A 76 -16.62 -2.03 -10.37
C ASP A 76 -15.64 -2.77 -9.44
N MET A 77 -15.45 -2.33 -8.20
CA MET A 77 -14.62 -3.06 -7.23
C MET A 77 -15.29 -4.33 -6.71
N LYS A 78 -16.63 -4.43 -6.80
CA LYS A 78 -17.39 -5.55 -6.25
C LYS A 78 -16.90 -6.89 -6.80
N GLY A 79 -16.41 -7.75 -5.92
CA GLY A 79 -15.94 -9.10 -6.28
C GLY A 79 -14.65 -9.15 -7.09
N LEU A 80 -13.98 -8.01 -7.33
CA LEU A 80 -12.65 -7.96 -7.96
C LEU A 80 -11.66 -8.74 -7.10
N LYS A 81 -10.99 -9.77 -7.63
CA LYS A 81 -9.91 -10.47 -6.91
C LYS A 81 -8.69 -9.57 -6.84
N LEU A 82 -8.64 -8.72 -5.83
CA LEU A 82 -7.61 -7.69 -5.69
C LEU A 82 -6.45 -8.24 -4.88
N ARG A 83 -5.30 -8.39 -5.54
CA ARG A 83 -4.06 -8.69 -4.83
C ARG A 83 -3.68 -7.53 -3.93
N VAL A 84 -3.33 -7.85 -2.69
CA VAL A 84 -2.76 -6.92 -1.70
C VAL A 84 -1.52 -7.52 -1.04
N PRO A 85 -0.58 -6.72 -0.50
CA PRO A 85 0.47 -7.25 0.37
C PRO A 85 -0.12 -7.76 1.70
N ASN A 86 0.67 -8.57 2.42
CA ASN A 86 0.36 -9.01 3.79
C ASN A 86 0.48 -7.83 4.78
N ALA A 87 -0.50 -6.93 4.76
CA ALA A 87 -0.62 -5.76 5.62
C ALA A 87 -2.11 -5.46 5.89
N ALA A 88 -2.47 -5.22 7.15
CA ALA A 88 -3.86 -5.08 7.57
C ALA A 88 -4.56 -3.90 6.88
N THR A 89 -3.85 -2.78 6.69
CA THR A 89 -4.36 -1.59 6.00
C THR A 89 -4.73 -1.86 4.54
N ASN A 90 -3.96 -2.68 3.82
CA ASN A 90 -4.22 -3.01 2.42
C ASN A 90 -5.38 -4.03 2.30
N LEU A 91 -5.43 -5.01 3.20
CA LEU A 91 -6.57 -5.92 3.34
C LEU A 91 -7.87 -5.14 3.62
N ALA A 92 -7.80 -4.17 4.53
CA ALA A 92 -8.92 -3.30 4.86
C ALA A 92 -9.35 -2.46 3.65
N TYR A 93 -8.41 -1.83 2.94
CA TYR A 93 -8.70 -1.10 1.70
C TYR A 93 -9.53 -1.95 0.74
N ALA A 94 -9.03 -3.12 0.35
CA ALA A 94 -9.70 -4.02 -0.59
C ALA A 94 -11.10 -4.41 -0.11
N LYS A 95 -11.24 -4.77 1.18
CA LYS A 95 -12.52 -5.15 1.78
C LYS A 95 -13.53 -4.01 1.78
N TYR A 96 -13.14 -2.81 2.22
CA TYR A 96 -14.06 -1.69 2.40
C TYR A 96 -14.50 -1.06 1.08
N VAL A 97 -13.71 -1.19 0.01
CA VAL A 97 -14.16 -0.81 -1.35
C VAL A 97 -14.97 -1.90 -2.06
N GLY A 98 -15.18 -3.07 -1.43
CA GLY A 98 -16.02 -4.16 -1.95
C GLY A 98 -15.29 -5.22 -2.80
N ALA A 99 -13.96 -5.15 -2.89
CA ALA A 99 -13.15 -6.16 -3.56
C ALA A 99 -12.96 -7.41 -2.70
N SER A 100 -12.50 -8.49 -3.35
CA SER A 100 -12.13 -9.76 -2.73
C SER A 100 -10.60 -9.80 -2.53
N PRO A 101 -10.08 -9.47 -1.33
CA PRO A 101 -8.64 -9.41 -1.11
C PRO A 101 -7.97 -10.78 -1.29
N THR A 102 -6.85 -10.81 -2.01
CA THR A 102 -5.98 -11.99 -2.14
C THR A 102 -4.56 -11.63 -1.69
N PRO A 103 -4.19 -11.89 -0.42
CA PRO A 103 -2.87 -11.57 0.09
C PRO A 103 -1.80 -12.47 -0.53
N MET A 104 -0.71 -11.89 -1.06
CA MET A 104 0.45 -12.65 -1.56
C MET A 104 1.74 -11.84 -1.54
N ALA A 105 2.88 -12.54 -1.60
CA ALA A 105 4.19 -11.89 -1.65
C ALA A 105 4.35 -11.07 -2.95
N PHE A 106 5.17 -10.02 -2.90
CA PHE A 106 5.34 -9.14 -4.06
C PHE A 106 5.96 -9.85 -5.27
N SER A 107 6.81 -10.85 -5.03
CA SER A 107 7.42 -11.70 -6.07
C SER A 107 6.40 -12.54 -6.85
N GLU A 108 5.24 -12.84 -6.28
CA GLU A 108 4.23 -13.72 -6.88
C GLU A 108 3.24 -12.96 -7.78
N VAL A 109 3.21 -11.62 -7.66
CA VAL A 109 2.16 -10.76 -8.24
C VAL A 109 2.16 -10.81 -9.76
N TYR A 110 3.34 -10.75 -10.38
CA TYR A 110 3.43 -10.74 -11.84
C TYR A 110 2.78 -12.00 -12.45
N LEU A 111 3.14 -13.17 -11.92
CA LEU A 111 2.61 -14.45 -12.39
C LEU A 111 1.10 -14.57 -12.09
N ALA A 112 0.66 -14.11 -10.91
CA ALA A 112 -0.75 -14.14 -10.55
C ALA A 112 -1.61 -13.26 -11.46
N LEU A 113 -1.11 -12.08 -11.87
CA LEU A 113 -1.77 -11.23 -12.87
C LEU A 113 -1.75 -11.87 -14.26
N GLN A 114 -0.61 -12.44 -14.67
CA GLN A 114 -0.46 -13.06 -15.99
C GLN A 114 -1.43 -14.23 -16.21
N THR A 115 -1.69 -15.00 -15.16
CA THR A 115 -2.59 -16.16 -15.18
C THR A 115 -4.04 -15.82 -14.85
N ASN A 116 -4.35 -14.56 -14.52
CA ASN A 116 -5.64 -14.13 -13.97
C ASN A 116 -6.05 -14.90 -12.69
N ALA A 117 -5.08 -15.40 -11.91
CA ALA A 117 -5.35 -15.88 -10.56
C ALA A 117 -5.88 -14.75 -9.67
N VAL A 118 -5.44 -13.52 -9.94
CA VAL A 118 -5.98 -12.27 -9.41
C VAL A 118 -6.35 -11.33 -10.57
N ASP A 119 -7.37 -10.51 -10.37
CA ASP A 119 -7.88 -9.59 -11.40
C ASP A 119 -7.11 -8.27 -11.44
N GLY A 120 -6.45 -7.92 -10.34
CA GLY A 120 -5.77 -6.65 -10.19
C GLY A 120 -4.84 -6.62 -8.99
N GLN A 121 -4.15 -5.50 -8.84
CA GLN A 121 -3.30 -5.22 -7.70
C GLN A 121 -3.35 -3.73 -7.38
N GLU A 122 -2.82 -3.35 -6.22
CA GLU A 122 -2.66 -1.95 -5.84
C GLU A 122 -1.19 -1.67 -5.46
N ASN A 123 -0.59 -0.62 -6.03
CA ASN A 123 0.79 -0.16 -5.77
C ASN A 123 1.04 1.23 -6.39
N PRO A 124 2.12 1.94 -6.00
CA PRO A 124 2.54 3.16 -6.69
C PRO A 124 2.87 2.92 -8.17
N LEU A 125 2.65 3.92 -9.02
CA LEU A 125 2.91 3.82 -10.47
C LEU A 125 4.36 3.42 -10.80
N ALA A 126 5.33 3.90 -10.01
CA ALA A 126 6.73 3.53 -10.16
C ALA A 126 6.96 2.02 -9.98
N ALA A 127 6.28 1.39 -9.01
CA ALA A 127 6.36 -0.06 -8.80
C ALA A 127 5.65 -0.83 -9.92
N VAL A 128 4.51 -0.32 -10.41
CA VAL A 128 3.81 -0.88 -11.58
C VAL A 128 4.72 -0.90 -12.80
N GLN A 129 5.44 0.20 -13.06
CA GLN A 129 6.39 0.31 -14.15
C GLN A 129 7.59 -0.63 -13.96
N ALA A 130 8.23 -0.60 -12.78
CA ALA A 130 9.43 -1.39 -12.48
C ALA A 130 9.20 -2.90 -12.64
N GLN A 131 8.05 -3.38 -12.16
CA GLN A 131 7.69 -4.79 -12.22
C GLN A 131 6.83 -5.16 -13.44
N LYS A 132 6.58 -4.22 -14.36
CA LYS A 132 5.71 -4.42 -15.53
C LYS A 132 4.34 -5.01 -15.18
N LEU A 133 3.76 -4.58 -14.06
CA LEU A 133 2.47 -5.08 -13.52
C LEU A 133 1.24 -4.51 -14.26
N VAL A 134 1.40 -4.20 -15.53
CA VAL A 134 0.30 -3.81 -16.39
C VAL A 134 -0.45 -5.07 -16.81
N SER A 135 -1.75 -5.09 -16.54
CA SER A 135 -2.63 -6.05 -17.20
C SER A 135 -2.61 -5.75 -18.71
N ILE A 136 -2.78 -6.79 -19.53
CA ILE A 136 -2.64 -6.76 -20.99
C ILE A 136 -3.67 -5.81 -21.66
N ARG A 137 -4.60 -5.22 -20.90
CA ARG A 137 -5.52 -4.15 -21.32
C ARG A 137 -5.25 -2.87 -20.51
N LYS A 138 -4.48 -1.96 -21.10
CA LYS A 138 -4.24 -0.60 -20.60
C LYS A 138 -5.56 0.14 -20.38
N ILE A 139 -5.83 0.65 -19.18
CA ILE A 139 -6.75 1.78 -19.00
C ILE A 139 -6.09 2.77 -18.05
N TYR A 140 -5.66 3.89 -18.64
CA TYR A 140 -5.41 5.15 -17.96
C TYR A 140 -6.72 5.96 -18.02
N ARG A 141 -7.24 6.41 -16.88
CA ARG A 141 -7.87 7.74 -16.72
C ARG A 141 -7.72 8.17 -15.26
#